data_AF-A0A358M9H9-F1
#
_entry.id   AF-A0A358M9H9-F1
#
_cell.length_a   1.000
_cell.length_b   1.000
_cell.length_c   1.000
_cell.angle_alpha   90.00
_cell.angle_beta   90.00
_cell.angle_gamma   90.00
#
_symmetry.space_group_name_H-M   'P 1'
#
loop_
_entity.id
_entity.type
_entity.pdbx_description
1 polymer ?
#
loop_
_entity_poly.entity_id
_entity_poly.type
_entity_poly.pdbx_seq_one_letter_code
_entity_poly.pdbx_strand_id
1 'polypeptide(L)'
;CRSQDIDSRFDVVYSQLDYPGLPVTAIGDWSQTGTNFAADFRVAFETATLIGENGGVMVYPRSGEPYRAELNGPDGYTGEIEFFVDSIASKEKNIKNPPES
;
A
#
# COMPACT_ATOMS: atom_id res chain seq x y z
N CYS A 1 -20.69 10.31 -7.70
CA CYS A 1 -21.53 10.42 -6.49
C CYS A 1 -20.59 10.53 -5.31
N ARG A 2 -20.72 11.53 -4.42
CA ARG A 2 -19.87 11.66 -3.21
C ARG A 2 -20.82 11.60 -2.02
N SER A 3 -20.65 10.63 -1.12
CA SER A 3 -21.30 10.66 0.20
C SER A 3 -20.51 11.64 1.08
N GLN A 4 -21.23 12.42 1.88
CA GLN A 4 -20.66 13.34 2.87
C GLN A 4 -21.19 12.94 4.23
N ASP A 5 -20.30 12.55 5.14
CA ASP A 5 -20.55 12.52 6.58
C ASP A 5 -20.20 13.88 7.21
N ILE A 6 -20.92 14.23 8.28
CA ILE A 6 -20.90 15.56 8.91
C ILE A 6 -19.57 15.83 9.65
N ASP A 7 -18.82 14.79 10.00
CA ASP A 7 -17.59 14.89 10.79
C ASP A 7 -16.30 14.56 10.00
N SER A 8 -16.36 13.71 8.96
CA SER A 8 -15.17 13.28 8.17
C SER A 8 -14.89 14.12 6.90
N ARG A 9 -15.84 14.97 6.47
CA ARG A 9 -15.91 15.68 5.16
C ARG A 9 -15.86 14.79 3.91
N PHE A 10 -15.22 13.62 3.93
CA PHE A 10 -15.25 12.62 2.85
C PHE A 10 -15.08 11.19 3.41
N ASP A 11 -16.10 10.36 3.30
CA ASP A 11 -15.99 8.93 3.65
C ASP A 11 -15.28 8.13 2.55
N VAL A 12 -15.23 8.69 1.34
CA VAL A 12 -14.60 8.08 0.17
C VAL A 12 -13.72 9.10 -0.52
N VAL A 13 -12.45 8.75 -0.68
CA VAL A 13 -11.45 9.52 -1.42
C VAL A 13 -11.05 8.74 -2.65
N TYR A 14 -11.09 9.42 -3.80
CA TYR A 14 -10.61 8.91 -5.07
C TYR A 14 -9.52 9.85 -5.59
N SER A 15 -8.32 9.33 -5.77
CA SER A 15 -7.15 10.07 -6.20
C SER A 15 -6.56 9.45 -7.46
N GLN A 16 -6.21 10.30 -8.42
CA GLN A 16 -5.37 9.94 -9.55
C GLN A 16 -4.04 10.66 -9.38
N LEU A 17 -2.96 9.89 -9.35
CA LEU A 17 -1.60 10.39 -9.19
C LEU A 17 -0.84 10.07 -10.47
N ASP A 18 -0.33 11.11 -11.13
CA ASP A 18 0.42 10.99 -12.37
C ASP A 18 1.91 11.10 -12.07
N TYR A 19 2.57 9.95 -11.91
CA TYR A 19 4.02 9.88 -11.81
C TYR A 19 4.60 9.61 -13.21
N PRO A 20 5.81 10.11 -13.54
CA PRO A 20 6.45 9.82 -14.81
C PRO A 20 6.53 8.30 -15.09
N GLY A 21 5.73 7.83 -16.05
CA GLY A 21 5.66 6.41 -16.45
C GLY A 21 4.86 5.50 -15.53
N LEU A 22 4.20 6.02 -14.49
CA LEU A 22 3.44 5.23 -13.51
C LEU A 22 2.15 5.96 -13.11
N PRO A 23 1.06 5.83 -13.88
CA PRO A 23 -0.24 6.32 -13.47
C PRO A 23 -0.78 5.46 -12.32
N VAL A 24 -1.21 6.11 -11.24
CA VAL A 24 -1.72 5.44 -10.03
C VAL A 24 -3.14 5.91 -9.74
N THR A 25 -4.02 4.97 -9.47
CA THR A 25 -5.35 5.25 -8.89
C THR A 25 -5.37 4.73 -7.47
N ALA A 26 -5.72 5.59 -6.51
CA ALA A 26 -5.86 5.24 -5.11
C ALA A 26 -7.29 5.52 -4.65
N ILE A 27 -7.87 4.56 -3.94
CA ILE A 27 -9.22 4.65 -3.36
C ILE A 27 -9.09 4.38 -1.87
N GLY A 28 -9.51 5.34 -1.05
CA GLY A 28 -9.75 5.13 0.37
C GLY A 28 -11.24 5.21 0.64
N ASP A 29 -11.82 4.20 1.27
CA ASP A 29 -13.26 4.12 1.53
C ASP A 29 -13.49 3.63 2.96
N TRP A 30 -14.11 4.49 3.77
CA TRP A 30 -14.48 4.24 5.16
C TRP A 30 -16.00 3.97 5.32
N SER A 31 -16.75 4.04 4.22
CA SER A 31 -18.21 3.88 4.23
C SER A 31 -18.66 2.41 4.26
N GLN A 32 -17.74 1.46 4.06
CA GLN A 32 -18.07 0.05 3.99
C GLN A 32 -18.34 -0.54 5.37
N THR A 33 -19.51 -1.16 5.53
CA THR A 33 -19.92 -1.85 6.75
C THR A 33 -19.96 -3.37 6.56
N GLY A 34 -19.61 -4.14 7.59
CA GLY A 34 -19.71 -5.61 7.57
C GLY A 34 -18.50 -6.33 6.93
N THR A 35 -17.43 -5.61 6.63
CA THR A 35 -16.14 -6.14 6.19
C THR A 35 -15.02 -5.69 7.12
N ASN A 36 -13.91 -6.43 7.12
CA ASN A 36 -12.69 -6.00 7.77
C ASN A 36 -11.98 -4.94 6.94
N PHE A 37 -11.03 -4.23 7.56
CA PHE A 37 -10.09 -3.38 6.85
C PHE A 37 -9.30 -4.19 5.81
N ALA A 38 -9.15 -3.62 4.61
CA ALA A 38 -8.38 -4.19 3.51
C ALA A 38 -7.43 -3.13 2.93
N ALA A 39 -6.18 -3.55 2.67
CA ALA A 39 -5.15 -2.72 2.06
C ALA A 39 -4.66 -3.42 0.78
N ASP A 40 -5.53 -3.43 -0.21
CA ASP A 40 -5.33 -4.19 -1.44
C ASP A 40 -4.65 -3.35 -2.51
N PHE A 41 -3.92 -4.00 -3.41
CA PHE A 41 -3.29 -3.33 -4.54
C PHE A 41 -3.26 -4.22 -5.79
N ARG A 42 -3.17 -3.55 -6.95
CA ARG A 42 -2.87 -4.20 -8.23
C ARG A 42 -1.82 -3.38 -8.96
N VAL A 43 -0.71 -4.03 -9.32
CA VAL A 43 0.40 -3.38 -10.02
C VAL A 43 0.74 -4.18 -11.26
N ALA A 44 0.79 -3.51 -12.41
CA ALA A 44 1.21 -4.11 -13.66
C ALA A 44 2.67 -3.72 -13.95
N PHE A 45 3.52 -4.73 -14.04
CA PHE A 45 4.89 -4.63 -14.54
C PHE A 45 4.95 -5.14 -15.98
N GLU A 46 6.10 -4.95 -16.63
CA GLU A 46 6.37 -5.41 -17.98
C GLU A 46 6.23 -6.93 -18.09
N THR A 47 6.71 -7.67 -17.08
CA THR A 47 6.82 -9.13 -17.10
C THR A 47 5.77 -9.85 -16.26
N ALA A 48 5.01 -9.14 -15.42
CA ALA A 48 3.97 -9.73 -14.57
C ALA A 48 2.93 -8.70 -14.11
N THR A 49 1.80 -9.19 -13.62
CA THR A 49 0.87 -8.40 -12.80
C THR A 49 0.86 -8.96 -11.39
N LEU A 50 0.95 -8.09 -10.38
CA LEU A 50 0.80 -8.44 -8.98
C LEU A 50 -0.58 -8.03 -8.48
N ILE A 51 -1.20 -8.89 -7.67
CA ILE A 51 -2.42 -8.59 -6.93
C ILE A 51 -2.16 -8.91 -5.47
N GLY A 52 -2.17 -7.88 -4.62
CA GLY A 52 -2.11 -8.01 -3.17
C GLY A 52 -3.51 -7.92 -2.59
N GLU A 53 -4.00 -9.00 -2.00
CA GLU A 53 -5.33 -9.09 -1.39
C GLU A 53 -5.29 -10.05 -0.19
N ASN A 54 -6.06 -9.76 0.87
CA ASN A 54 -6.18 -10.63 2.06
C ASN A 54 -4.83 -11.06 2.69
N GLY A 55 -3.85 -10.14 2.72
CA GLY A 55 -2.52 -10.39 3.29
C GLY A 55 -1.63 -11.34 2.46
N GLY A 56 -2.02 -11.68 1.23
CA GLY A 56 -1.20 -12.43 0.29
C GLY A 56 -0.91 -11.64 -0.98
N VAL A 57 0.14 -12.04 -1.71
CA VAL A 57 0.47 -11.48 -3.02
C VAL A 57 0.46 -12.60 -4.06
N MET A 58 -0.42 -12.48 -5.05
CA MET A 58 -0.45 -13.34 -6.23
C MET A 58 0.34 -12.71 -7.37
N VAL A 59 1.19 -13.52 -8.01
CA VAL A 59 1.97 -13.15 -9.18
C VAL A 59 1.35 -13.79 -10.41
N TYR A 60 1.07 -12.98 -11.43
CA TYR A 60 0.60 -13.40 -12.74
C TYR A 60 1.65 -13.05 -13.80
N PRO A 61 2.62 -13.94 -14.07
CA PRO A 61 3.63 -13.73 -15.09
C PRO A 61 3.01 -13.61 -16.49
N ARG A 62 3.68 -12.92 -17.42
CA ARG A 62 3.27 -12.93 -18.84
C ARG A 62 3.50 -14.30 -19.50
N SER A 63 4.38 -15.11 -18.94
CA SER A 63 4.68 -16.48 -19.38
C SER A 63 4.88 -17.38 -18.17
N GLY A 64 4.25 -18.55 -18.18
CA GLY A 64 4.24 -19.50 -17.07
C GLY A 64 2.97 -19.42 -16.22
N GLU A 65 2.91 -20.26 -15.19
CA GLU A 65 1.73 -20.36 -14.32
C GLU A 65 1.74 -19.29 -13.23
N PRO A 66 0.56 -18.75 -12.85
CA PRO A 66 0.44 -17.90 -11.68
C PRO A 66 0.86 -18.62 -10.40
N TYR A 67 1.43 -17.87 -9.46
CA TYR A 67 1.84 -18.42 -8.17
C TYR A 67 1.63 -17.42 -7.04
N ARG A 68 1.50 -17.94 -5.82
CA ARG A 68 1.47 -17.12 -4.61
C ARG A 68 2.91 -16.83 -4.18
N ALA A 69 3.25 -15.55 -4.04
CA ALA A 69 4.57 -15.17 -3.54
C ALA A 69 4.69 -15.54 -2.05
N GLU A 70 5.83 -16.13 -1.68
CA GLU A 70 6.21 -16.30 -0.29
C GLU A 70 6.80 -15.00 0.23
N LEU A 71 6.12 -14.40 1.22
CA LEU A 71 6.59 -13.20 1.88
C LEU A 71 7.42 -13.64 3.10
N ASN A 72 8.72 -13.36 3.04
CA ASN A 72 9.65 -13.66 4.12
C ASN A 72 9.94 -12.40 4.93
N GLY A 73 10.12 -12.55 6.23
CA GLY A 73 10.47 -11.46 7.14
C GLY A 73 9.38 -11.16 8.17
N PRO A 74 9.61 -10.15 9.03
CA PRO A 74 8.63 -9.69 9.99
C PRO A 74 7.37 -9.17 9.29
N ASP A 75 6.24 -9.15 10.00
CA ASP A 75 5.07 -8.42 9.54
C ASP A 75 5.38 -6.91 9.41
N GLY A 76 4.54 -6.19 8.67
CA GLY A 76 4.78 -4.77 8.39
C GLY A 76 4.94 -3.91 9.65
N TYR A 77 4.25 -4.22 10.74
CA TYR A 77 4.39 -3.47 11.99
C TYR A 77 5.72 -3.76 12.68
N THR A 78 6.06 -5.04 12.79
CA THR A 78 7.33 -5.46 13.39
C THR A 78 8.51 -4.89 12.60
N GLY A 79 8.48 -4.94 11.27
CA GLY A 79 9.52 -4.37 10.41
C GLY A 79 9.67 -2.86 10.54
N GLU A 80 8.56 -2.11 10.64
CA GLU A 80 8.58 -0.65 10.86
C GLU A 80 9.14 -0.29 12.25
N ILE A 81 8.79 -1.06 13.29
CA ILE A 81 9.32 -0.86 14.64
C ILE A 81 10.82 -1.13 14.67
N GLU A 82 11.29 -2.22 14.06
CA GLU A 82 12.71 -2.54 13.93
C GLU A 82 13.46 -1.43 13.19
N PHE A 83 12.94 -0.99 12.04
CA PHE A 83 13.51 0.11 11.27
C PHE A 83 13.61 1.41 12.08
N PHE A 84 12.58 1.73 12.86
CA PHE A 84 12.58 2.91 13.73
C PHE A 84 13.65 2.83 14.83
N VAL A 85 13.76 1.68 15.50
CA VAL A 85 14.78 1.43 16.53
C VAL A 85 16.19 1.54 15.93
N ASP A 86 16.42 0.95 14.77
CA ASP A 86 17.71 0.99 14.08
C ASP A 86 18.08 2.42 13.65
N SER A 87 17.10 3.22 13.22
CA SER A 87 17.29 4.62 12.87
C SER A 87 17.73 5.45 14.08
N ILE A 88 17.16 5.19 15.27
CA ILE A 88 17.59 5.84 16.51
C ILE A 88 19.00 5.39 16.91
N ALA A 89 19.26 4.07 16.86
CA ALA A 89 20.52 3.48 17.32
C ALA A 89 21.71 3.91 16.45
N SER A 90 21.52 3.96 15.12
CA SER A 90 22.53 4.35 14.14
C SER A 90 22.88 5.84 14.17
N LYS A 91 21.99 6.68 14.72
CA LYS A 91 22.08 8.17 14.68
C LYS A 91 22.16 8.73 13.26
N GLU A 92 21.73 7.97 12.26
CA GLU A 92 21.67 8.46 10.90
C GLU A 92 20.63 9.57 10.77
N LYS A 93 20.96 10.62 10.00
CA LYS A 93 20.03 11.71 9.76
C LYS A 93 18.96 11.24 8.76
N ASN A 94 17.69 11.24 9.16
CA ASN A 94 16.59 11.00 8.22
C ASN A 94 16.50 12.17 7.23
N ILE A 95 16.99 11.93 6.01
CA ILE A 95 16.97 12.90 4.89
C ILE A 95 15.91 12.58 3.83
N LYS A 96 15.23 11.42 3.93
CA LYS A 96 14.24 10.99 2.94
C LYS A 96 12.85 11.54 3.24
N ASN A 97 12.43 11.47 4.49
CA ASN A 97 11.13 11.96 4.97
C ASN A 97 11.36 12.80 6.24
N PRO A 98 11.98 13.98 6.14
CA PRO A 98 12.17 14.83 7.30
C PRO A 98 10.80 15.23 7.89
N PRO A 99 10.70 15.42 9.21
CA PRO A 99 9.46 15.86 9.86
C PRO A 99 9.04 17.29 9.48
N GLU A 100 9.86 17.98 8.69
CA GLU A 100 9.63 19.33 8.20
C GLU A 100 9.22 19.23 6.72
N SER A 101 7.98 19.64 6.42
CA SER A 101 7.42 19.79 5.06
C SER A 101 7.44 21.26 4.64
#